data_AF-A0AAE6IB79-F1
#
_entry.id   AF-A0AAE6IB79-F1
#
_cell.length_a   1.000
_cell.length_b   1.000
_cell.length_c   1.000
_cell.angle_alpha   90.00
_cell.angle_beta   90.00
_cell.angle_gamma   90.00
#
_symmetry.space_group_name_H-M   'P 1'
#
loop_
_entity.id
_entity.type
_entity.pdbx_description
1 polymer ?
#
loop_
_entity_poly.entity_id
_entity_poly.type
_entity_poly.pdbx_seq_one_letter_code
_entity_poly.pdbx_strand_id
1 'polypeptide(L)'
;MELVEKLMKLNILYIREMERGGIIKVKNMGQLTEPLGVHSQNLTVLKATNYLKNKIDKNSNIVYLKDEINKLQEQICNSKIKDYKFWNGNLNEEENKLDDLVMKRLFFMETCFVGTTQAEEYTGITGSAIKQACQQERLLNTKKLGKSWLVHLPEVRAYWNVPDEDEKSLYKDWKY
;
A
#
# COMPACT_ATOMS: atom_id res chain seq x y z
N MET A 1 -13.51 6.05 -5.12
CA MET A 1 -13.03 5.32 -3.93
C MET A 1 -11.91 4.36 -4.29
N GLU A 2 -12.09 3.45 -5.25
CA GLU A 2 -11.02 2.54 -5.73
C GLU A 2 -9.69 3.24 -6.10
N LEU A 3 -9.74 4.41 -6.74
CA LEU A 3 -8.52 5.18 -7.09
C LEU A 3 -7.70 5.58 -5.84
N VAL A 4 -8.38 5.90 -4.74
CA VAL A 4 -7.72 6.27 -3.47
C VAL A 4 -7.13 5.03 -2.79
N GLU A 5 -7.83 3.91 -2.86
CA GLU A 5 -7.30 2.64 -2.35
C GLU A 5 -6.03 2.22 -3.09
N LYS A 6 -6.02 2.39 -4.43
CA LYS A 6 -4.83 2.19 -5.27
C LYS A 6 -3.71 3.16 -4.89
N LEU A 7 -4.02 4.44 -4.66
CA LEU A 7 -3.04 5.43 -4.21
C LEU A 7 -2.38 5.02 -2.89
N MET A 8 -3.18 4.61 -1.90
CA MET A 8 -2.66 4.15 -0.61
C MET A 8 -1.86 2.86 -0.74
N LYS A 9 -2.31 1.92 -1.58
CA LYS A 9 -1.55 0.70 -1.88
C LYS A 9 -0.18 1.04 -2.45
N LEU A 10 -0.11 1.84 -3.51
CA LEU A 10 1.16 2.23 -4.14
C LEU A 10 2.08 2.97 -3.17
N ASN A 11 1.53 3.83 -2.30
CA ASN A 11 2.29 4.51 -1.27
C ASN A 11 2.97 3.50 -0.31
N ILE A 12 2.22 2.53 0.21
CA ILE A 12 2.79 1.50 1.09
C ILE A 12 3.82 0.66 0.34
N LEU A 13 3.54 0.23 -0.88
CA LEU A 13 4.48 -0.57 -1.66
C LEU A 13 5.80 0.15 -1.93
N TYR A 14 5.75 1.44 -2.28
CA TYR A 14 6.92 2.30 -2.41
C TYR A 14 7.71 2.36 -1.10
N ILE A 15 7.03 2.57 0.03
CA ILE A 15 7.68 2.60 1.35
C ILE A 15 8.39 1.27 1.64
N ARG A 16 7.76 0.14 1.35
CA ARG A 16 8.37 -1.18 1.56
C ARG A 16 9.61 -1.40 0.72
N GLU A 17 9.61 -0.95 -0.52
CA GLU A 17 10.81 -0.95 -1.34
C GLU A 17 11.94 -0.14 -0.67
N MET A 18 11.64 1.08 -0.24
CA MET A 18 12.63 1.95 0.40
C MET A 18 13.14 1.38 1.73
N GLU A 19 12.29 0.72 2.52
CA GLU A 19 12.69 0.02 3.75
C GLU A 19 13.58 -1.19 3.46
N ARG A 20 13.25 -2.00 2.43
CA ARG A 20 14.09 -3.13 2.00
C ARG A 20 15.47 -2.68 1.53
N GLY A 21 15.53 -1.53 0.85
CA GLY A 21 16.77 -0.89 0.44
C GLY A 21 17.57 -0.25 1.57
N GLY A 22 17.01 -0.19 2.79
CA GLY A 22 17.64 0.47 3.94
C GLY A 22 17.68 2.01 3.84
N ILE A 23 16.92 2.59 2.92
CA ILE A 23 16.90 4.04 2.66
C ILE A 23 16.09 4.77 3.74
N ILE A 24 14.96 4.18 4.14
CA ILE A 24 14.09 4.71 5.19
C ILE A 24 13.86 3.66 6.28
N LYS A 25 13.45 4.14 7.46
CA LYS A 25 12.93 3.30 8.54
C LYS A 25 11.69 3.97 9.11
N VAL A 26 10.53 3.38 8.84
CA VAL A 26 9.25 3.92 9.30
C VAL A 26 9.04 3.55 10.77
N LYS A 27 8.73 4.55 11.60
CA LYS A 27 8.47 4.40 13.03
C LYS A 27 7.04 4.77 13.42
N ASN A 28 6.33 5.52 12.59
CA ASN A 28 4.98 5.98 12.89
C ASN A 28 4.17 6.23 11.60
N MET A 29 2.87 6.46 11.79
CA MET A 29 1.92 6.68 10.70
C MET A 29 2.22 7.94 9.88
N GLY A 30 2.73 9.00 10.50
CA GLY A 30 3.09 10.23 9.78
C GLY A 30 4.15 9.97 8.70
N GLN A 31 5.16 9.17 9.03
CA GLN A 31 6.19 8.73 8.08
C GLN A 31 5.63 7.81 6.98
N LEU A 32 4.58 7.03 7.26
CA LEU A 32 3.87 6.27 6.22
C LEU A 32 3.20 7.17 5.19
N THR A 33 2.84 8.39 5.56
CA THR A 33 2.11 9.32 4.70
C THR A 33 3.00 10.43 4.12
N GLU A 34 4.27 10.47 4.51
CA GLU A 34 5.23 11.48 4.05
C GLU A 34 5.42 11.50 2.53
N PRO A 35 5.50 10.35 1.80
CA PRO A 35 5.65 10.37 0.34
C PRO A 35 4.46 11.01 -0.39
N LEU A 36 3.30 11.10 0.27
CA LEU A 36 2.08 11.74 -0.25
C LEU A 36 2.06 13.25 0.00
N GLY A 37 3.03 13.79 0.73
CA GLY A 37 3.12 15.23 1.00
C GLY A 37 2.09 15.74 2.02
N VAL A 38 1.75 14.95 3.04
CA VAL A 38 0.75 15.27 4.09
C VAL A 38 0.96 16.62 4.80
N HIS A 39 2.20 17.13 4.80
CA HIS A 39 2.54 18.43 5.38
C HIS A 39 2.18 19.63 4.49
N SER A 40 1.72 19.40 3.25
CA SER A 40 1.32 20.44 2.32
C SER A 40 -0.03 21.06 2.70
N GLN A 41 -0.11 22.38 2.70
CA GLN A 41 -1.39 23.08 2.88
C GLN A 41 -2.31 22.79 1.69
N ASN A 42 -3.58 22.44 1.98
CA ASN A 42 -4.59 22.08 0.97
C ASN A 42 -4.16 20.90 0.08
N LEU A 43 -3.80 19.78 0.71
CA LEU A 43 -3.54 18.53 0.01
C LEU A 43 -4.83 18.02 -0.65
N THR A 44 -4.73 17.70 -1.94
CA THR A 44 -5.80 17.04 -2.70
C THR A 44 -5.34 15.67 -3.20
N VAL A 45 -6.27 14.82 -3.62
CA VAL A 45 -5.96 13.50 -4.20
C VAL A 45 -4.96 13.61 -5.36
N LEU A 46 -5.15 14.56 -6.29
CA LEU A 46 -4.23 14.76 -7.40
C LEU A 46 -2.85 15.24 -6.94
N LYS A 47 -2.78 16.18 -5.99
CA LYS A 47 -1.49 16.64 -5.43
C LYS A 47 -0.74 15.49 -4.77
N ALA A 48 -1.40 14.71 -3.93
CA ALA A 48 -0.81 13.56 -3.26
C ALA A 48 -0.28 12.52 -4.26
N THR A 49 -1.05 12.25 -5.31
CA THR A 49 -0.64 11.35 -6.40
C THR A 49 0.61 11.85 -7.11
N ASN A 50 0.68 13.15 -7.41
CA ASN A 50 1.85 13.76 -8.04
C ASN A 50 3.08 13.76 -7.11
N TYR A 51 2.90 13.96 -5.81
CA TYR A 51 3.98 13.82 -4.83
C TYR A 51 4.55 12.40 -4.82
N LEU A 52 3.67 11.40 -4.71
CA LEU A 52 4.10 9.99 -4.71
C LEU A 52 4.78 9.63 -6.03
N LYS A 53 4.21 10.02 -7.17
CA LYS A 53 4.81 9.83 -8.50
C LYS A 53 6.23 10.38 -8.55
N ASN A 54 6.42 11.62 -8.13
CA ASN A 54 7.74 12.25 -8.11
C ASN A 54 8.74 11.51 -7.22
N LYS A 55 8.30 10.88 -6.13
CA LYS A 55 9.14 10.05 -5.27
C LYS A 55 9.48 8.71 -5.94
N ILE A 56 8.51 8.05 -6.53
CA ILE A 56 8.68 6.79 -7.26
C ILE A 56 9.64 6.99 -8.46
N ASP A 57 9.41 8.01 -9.29
CA ASP A 57 10.25 8.28 -10.47
C ASP A 57 11.72 8.50 -10.12
N LYS A 58 11.98 9.15 -8.97
CA LYS A 58 13.33 9.49 -8.52
C LYS A 58 14.06 8.33 -7.84
N ASN A 59 13.34 7.52 -7.07
CA ASN A 59 13.98 6.61 -6.10
C ASN A 59 13.67 5.13 -6.33
N SER A 60 12.56 4.80 -7.00
CA SER A 60 12.12 3.41 -7.19
C SER A 60 12.80 2.77 -8.39
N ASN A 61 13.14 1.49 -8.26
CA ASN A 61 13.60 0.65 -9.36
C ASN A 61 12.52 -0.35 -9.81
N ILE A 62 11.41 -0.46 -9.07
CA ILE A 62 10.32 -1.38 -9.38
C ILE A 62 9.48 -0.83 -10.54
N VAL A 63 9.56 -1.49 -11.70
CA VAL A 63 8.83 -1.12 -12.93
C VAL A 63 7.32 -1.04 -12.67
N TYR A 64 6.77 -2.02 -11.95
CA TYR A 64 5.35 -2.03 -11.59
C TYR A 64 4.90 -0.75 -10.89
N LEU A 65 5.70 -0.20 -9.96
CA LEU A 65 5.34 1.04 -9.24
C LEU A 65 5.31 2.23 -10.19
N LYS A 66 6.27 2.33 -11.10
CA LYS A 66 6.34 3.40 -12.13
C LYS A 66 5.16 3.32 -13.08
N ASP A 67 4.82 2.14 -13.58
CA ASP A 67 3.72 1.98 -14.52
C ASP A 67 2.36 2.26 -13.87
N GLU A 68 2.13 1.70 -12.68
CA GLU A 68 0.84 1.87 -12.01
C GLU A 68 0.62 3.29 -11.48
N ILE A 69 1.67 3.99 -11.01
CA ILE A 69 1.48 5.39 -10.58
C ILE A 69 1.18 6.32 -11.76
N ASN A 70 1.76 6.05 -12.94
CA ASN A 70 1.45 6.80 -14.17
C ASN A 70 -0.01 6.60 -14.58
N LYS A 71 -0.48 5.35 -14.65
CA LYS A 71 -1.89 5.04 -14.95
C LYS A 71 -2.84 5.66 -13.94
N LEU A 72 -2.49 5.57 -12.64
CA LEU A 72 -3.32 6.11 -11.58
C LEU A 72 -3.42 7.64 -11.66
N GLN A 73 -2.32 8.32 -11.98
CA GLN A 73 -2.29 9.77 -12.12
C GLN A 73 -3.20 10.24 -13.26
N GLU A 74 -3.19 9.55 -14.40
CA GLU A 74 -4.08 9.84 -15.53
C GLU A 74 -5.55 9.63 -15.14
N GLN A 75 -5.87 8.51 -14.48
CA GLN A 75 -7.21 8.21 -14.00
C GLN A 75 -7.73 9.25 -12.99
N ILE A 76 -6.88 9.66 -12.05
CA ILE A 76 -7.23 10.67 -11.05
C ILE A 76 -7.43 12.04 -11.71
N CYS A 77 -6.56 12.44 -12.64
CA CYS A 77 -6.69 13.70 -13.36
C CYS A 77 -8.06 13.85 -14.05
N ASN A 78 -8.57 12.74 -14.59
CA ASN A 78 -9.86 12.65 -15.26
C ASN A 78 -11.05 12.32 -14.33
N SER A 79 -10.82 12.24 -13.02
CA SER A 79 -11.85 11.88 -12.04
C SER A 79 -12.44 13.10 -11.34
N LYS A 80 -13.65 12.93 -10.78
CA LYS A 80 -14.31 13.95 -9.94
C LYS A 80 -13.60 14.20 -8.62
N ILE A 81 -12.84 13.22 -8.12
CA ILE A 81 -12.20 13.27 -6.80
C ILE A 81 -10.84 13.96 -6.80
N LYS A 82 -10.35 14.42 -7.95
CA LYS A 82 -8.99 14.97 -8.11
C LYS A 82 -8.69 16.12 -7.15
N ASP A 83 -9.71 16.92 -6.85
CA ASP A 83 -9.65 18.10 -6.00
C ASP A 83 -10.15 17.84 -4.57
N TYR A 84 -10.56 16.60 -4.25
CA TYR A 84 -11.03 16.25 -2.92
C TYR A 84 -9.86 16.28 -1.95
N LYS A 85 -10.13 16.83 -0.77
CA LYS A 85 -9.17 16.93 0.34
C LYS A 85 -9.28 15.72 1.25
N PHE A 86 -8.20 15.44 1.98
CA PHE A 86 -8.15 14.46 3.06
C PHE A 86 -7.08 14.86 4.08
N TRP A 87 -7.17 14.32 5.30
CA TRP A 87 -6.41 14.59 6.54
C TRP A 87 -6.50 15.98 7.16
N ASN A 88 -6.57 17.05 6.37
CA ASN A 88 -6.48 18.41 6.90
C ASN A 88 -7.54 19.35 6.33
N GLY A 89 -8.11 20.17 7.21
CA GLY A 89 -9.03 21.26 6.89
C GLY A 89 -10.50 20.92 7.13
N ASN A 90 -11.37 21.85 6.74
CA ASN A 90 -12.81 21.64 6.79
C ASN A 90 -13.24 20.75 5.61
N LEU A 91 -13.38 19.46 5.89
CA LEU A 91 -13.80 18.46 4.91
C LEU A 91 -15.32 18.45 4.77
N ASN A 92 -15.79 18.36 3.53
CA ASN A 92 -17.21 18.08 3.27
C ASN A 92 -17.55 16.60 3.53
N GLU A 93 -18.83 16.23 3.42
CA GLU A 93 -19.27 14.86 3.74
C GLU A 93 -18.59 13.78 2.87
N GLU A 94 -18.40 14.04 1.58
CA GLU A 94 -17.75 13.08 0.68
C GLU A 94 -16.24 12.99 0.93
N GLU A 95 -15.61 14.12 1.27
CA GLU A 95 -14.20 14.18 1.68
C GLU A 95 -13.96 13.44 2.99
N ASN A 96 -14.87 13.55 3.98
CA ASN A 96 -14.79 12.77 5.22
C ASN A 96 -14.90 11.26 4.94
N LYS A 97 -15.82 10.83 4.06
CA LYS A 97 -15.93 9.42 3.67
C LYS A 97 -14.66 8.93 2.97
N LEU A 98 -14.04 9.78 2.17
CA LEU A 98 -12.76 9.49 1.50
C LEU A 98 -11.62 9.38 2.52
N ASP A 99 -11.58 10.26 3.53
CA ASP A 99 -10.58 10.25 4.59
C ASP A 99 -10.67 8.99 5.46
N ASP A 100 -11.88 8.58 5.83
CA ASP A 100 -12.14 7.31 6.51
C ASP A 100 -11.62 6.12 5.68
N LEU A 101 -11.84 6.14 4.36
CA LEU A 101 -11.36 5.11 3.46
C LEU A 101 -9.83 5.08 3.38
N VAL A 102 -9.19 6.25 3.32
CA VAL A 102 -7.72 6.39 3.36
C VAL A 102 -7.16 5.69 4.61
N MET A 103 -7.71 6.02 5.78
CA MET A 103 -7.25 5.45 7.04
C MET A 103 -7.46 3.93 7.09
N LYS A 104 -8.65 3.45 6.72
CA LYS A 104 -8.94 2.01 6.67
C LYS A 104 -8.00 1.27 5.71
N ARG A 105 -7.70 1.85 4.54
CA ARG A 105 -6.77 1.22 3.57
C ARG A 105 -5.35 1.17 4.09
N LEU A 106 -4.87 2.23 4.73
CA LEU A 106 -3.53 2.22 5.30
C LEU A 106 -3.41 1.17 6.42
N PHE A 107 -4.41 1.05 7.29
CA PHE A 107 -4.44 -0.01 8.31
C PHE A 107 -4.50 -1.41 7.70
N PHE A 108 -5.35 -1.62 6.68
CA PHE A 108 -5.39 -2.90 5.97
C PHE A 108 -4.00 -3.28 5.45
N MET A 109 -3.31 -2.36 4.78
CA MET A 109 -1.99 -2.61 4.19
C MET A 109 -0.85 -2.74 5.23
N GLU A 110 -1.05 -2.27 6.46
CA GLU A 110 -0.07 -2.35 7.55
C GLU A 110 -0.29 -3.50 8.53
N THR A 111 -1.46 -4.13 8.50
CA THR A 111 -1.83 -5.24 9.40
C THR A 111 -1.63 -6.60 8.69
N CYS A 112 -1.98 -7.71 9.36
CA CYS A 112 -1.93 -9.06 8.78
C CYS A 112 -0.55 -9.51 8.24
N PHE A 113 0.54 -8.98 8.80
CA PHE A 113 1.89 -9.48 8.54
C PHE A 113 2.18 -10.73 9.35
N VAL A 114 2.60 -11.79 8.67
CA VAL A 114 2.95 -13.08 9.29
C VAL A 114 4.31 -13.56 8.80
N GLY A 115 4.96 -14.43 9.56
CA GLY A 115 6.16 -15.12 9.10
C GLY A 115 5.84 -16.09 7.94
N THR A 116 6.84 -16.43 7.13
CA THR A 116 6.63 -17.35 5.99
C THR A 116 6.09 -18.72 6.40
N THR A 117 6.47 -19.22 7.59
CA THR A 117 5.95 -20.49 8.13
C THR A 117 4.45 -20.41 8.44
N GLN A 118 4.01 -19.32 9.07
CA GLN A 118 2.58 -19.10 9.34
C GLN A 118 1.80 -18.88 8.04
N ALA A 119 2.38 -18.15 7.08
CA ALA A 119 1.75 -17.99 5.77
C ALA A 119 1.56 -19.34 5.06
N GLU A 120 2.52 -20.25 5.16
CA GLU A 120 2.40 -21.62 4.66
C GLU A 120 1.26 -22.39 5.32
N GLU A 121 1.13 -22.32 6.65
CA GLU A 121 0.02 -22.92 7.39
C GLU A 121 -1.35 -22.37 6.93
N TYR A 122 -1.45 -21.06 6.68
CA TYR A 122 -2.73 -20.42 6.31
C TYR A 122 -3.11 -20.54 4.84
N THR A 123 -2.16 -20.86 3.96
CA THR A 123 -2.39 -20.83 2.50
C THR A 123 -2.03 -22.12 1.78
N GLY A 124 -1.32 -23.04 2.44
CA GLY A 124 -0.75 -24.24 1.82
C GLY A 124 0.42 -23.96 0.87
N ILE A 125 0.83 -22.69 0.69
CA ILE A 125 1.96 -22.32 -0.17
C ILE A 125 3.27 -22.50 0.61
N THR A 126 4.17 -23.34 0.10
CA THR A 126 5.46 -23.60 0.75
C THR A 126 6.21 -22.31 1.10
N GLY A 127 6.79 -22.23 2.28
CA GLY A 127 7.55 -21.07 2.73
C GLY A 127 8.74 -20.74 1.84
N SER A 128 9.31 -21.73 1.14
CA SER A 128 10.36 -21.54 0.13
C SER A 128 9.86 -20.77 -1.10
N ALA A 129 8.67 -21.08 -1.62
CA ALA A 129 8.05 -20.36 -2.73
C ALA A 129 7.71 -18.92 -2.33
N ILE A 130 7.15 -18.72 -1.13
CA ILE A 130 6.85 -17.38 -0.59
C ILE A 130 8.14 -16.55 -0.48
N LYS A 131 9.20 -17.14 0.09
CA LYS A 131 10.51 -16.49 0.22
C LYS A 131 11.12 -16.12 -1.13
N GLN A 132 11.03 -17.01 -2.12
CA GLN A 132 11.51 -16.74 -3.47
C GLN A 132 10.74 -15.59 -4.13
N ALA A 133 9.41 -15.54 -3.95
CA ALA A 133 8.59 -14.45 -4.47
C ALA A 133 8.95 -13.09 -3.81
N CYS A 134 9.27 -13.07 -2.51
CA CYS A 134 9.78 -11.88 -1.84
C CYS A 134 11.14 -11.43 -2.42
N GLN A 135 12.06 -12.37 -2.64
CA GLN A 135 13.41 -12.08 -3.16
C GLN A 135 13.40 -11.57 -4.60
N GLN A 136 12.42 -12.01 -5.39
CA GLN A 136 12.24 -11.59 -6.78
C GLN A 136 11.29 -10.41 -6.93
N GLU A 137 10.90 -9.76 -5.82
CA GLU A 137 10.00 -8.61 -5.81
C GLU A 137 8.64 -8.88 -6.49
N ARG A 138 8.19 -10.14 -6.44
CA ARG A 138 6.84 -10.55 -6.85
C ARG A 138 5.81 -10.31 -5.75
N LEU A 139 6.25 -10.34 -4.49
CA LEU A 139 5.52 -9.85 -3.32
C LEU A 139 6.19 -8.57 -2.82
N LEU A 140 5.44 -7.48 -2.81
CA LEU A 140 5.93 -6.13 -2.57
C LEU A 140 5.56 -5.60 -1.19
N ASN A 141 4.46 -6.03 -0.58
CA ASN A 141 4.12 -5.65 0.79
C ASN A 141 4.76 -6.60 1.80
N THR A 142 6.09 -6.54 1.86
CA THR A 142 6.93 -7.45 2.67
C THR A 142 7.92 -6.67 3.51
N LYS A 143 8.21 -7.16 4.73
CA LYS A 143 9.21 -6.59 5.64
C LYS A 143 10.33 -7.59 5.84
N LYS A 144 11.58 -7.14 5.75
CA LYS A 144 12.76 -7.98 5.99
C LYS A 144 13.29 -7.75 7.40
N LEU A 145 13.24 -8.78 8.25
CA LEU A 145 13.74 -8.75 9.62
C LEU A 145 14.94 -9.70 9.74
N GLY A 146 16.14 -9.16 9.56
CA GLY A 146 17.37 -9.95 9.51
C GLY A 146 17.36 -10.95 8.36
N LYS A 147 17.33 -12.25 8.70
CA LYS A 147 17.27 -13.37 7.72
C LYS A 147 15.83 -13.80 7.39
N SER A 148 14.83 -13.25 8.09
CA SER A 148 13.43 -13.64 7.98
C SER A 148 12.63 -12.61 7.20
N TRP A 149 11.55 -13.08 6.57
CA TRP A 149 10.55 -12.25 5.91
C TRP A 149 9.26 -12.28 6.69
N LEU A 150 8.66 -11.09 6.87
CA LEU A 150 7.24 -10.97 7.15
C LEU A 150 6.54 -10.62 5.84
N VAL A 151 5.43 -11.30 5.57
CA VAL A 151 4.63 -11.12 4.36
C VAL A 151 3.23 -10.68 4.74
N HIS A 152 2.67 -9.77 3.96
CA HIS A 152 1.28 -9.38 4.08
C HIS A 152 0.38 -10.52 3.60
N LEU A 153 -0.32 -11.20 4.50
CA LEU A 153 -1.09 -12.41 4.18
C LEU A 153 -2.12 -12.19 3.06
N PRO A 154 -2.87 -11.08 3.00
CA PRO A 154 -3.77 -10.82 1.88
C PRO A 154 -3.08 -10.70 0.52
N GLU A 155 -1.82 -10.21 0.48
CA GLU A 155 -1.04 -10.18 -0.76
C GLU A 155 -0.68 -11.60 -1.23
N VAL A 156 -0.25 -12.45 -0.30
CA VAL A 156 0.08 -13.85 -0.59
C VAL A 156 -1.15 -14.56 -1.15
N ARG A 157 -2.29 -14.43 -0.47
CA ARG A 157 -3.57 -14.99 -0.93
C ARG A 157 -3.92 -14.51 -2.34
N ALA A 158 -3.85 -13.21 -2.60
CA ALA A 158 -4.16 -12.65 -3.91
C ALA A 158 -3.19 -13.13 -5.00
N TYR A 159 -1.88 -13.21 -4.72
CA TYR A 159 -0.87 -13.62 -5.69
C TYR A 159 -1.04 -15.09 -6.13
N TRP A 160 -1.42 -15.98 -5.21
CA TRP A 160 -1.67 -17.41 -5.50
C TRP A 160 -3.14 -17.77 -5.70
N ASN A 161 -4.06 -16.80 -5.71
CA ASN A 161 -5.50 -17.01 -5.81
C ASN A 161 -6.08 -17.94 -4.72
N VAL A 162 -5.60 -17.79 -3.48
CA VAL A 162 -6.11 -18.52 -2.32
C VAL A 162 -7.23 -17.70 -1.66
N PRO A 163 -8.45 -18.24 -1.49
CA PRO A 163 -9.55 -17.51 -0.86
C PRO A 163 -9.28 -17.23 0.62
N ASP A 164 -9.86 -16.17 1.20
CA ASP A 164 -9.86 -15.96 2.65
C ASP A 164 -11.06 -16.70 3.27
N GLU A 165 -10.77 -17.68 4.12
CA GLU A 165 -11.77 -18.52 4.78
C GLU A 165 -12.13 -18.00 6.18
N ASP A 166 -11.39 -17.03 6.72
CA ASP A 166 -11.68 -16.47 8.03
C ASP A 166 -12.83 -15.46 7.98
N GLU A 167 -14.02 -15.92 8.34
CA GLU A 167 -15.21 -15.08 8.36
C GLU A 167 -15.18 -13.95 9.38
N LYS A 168 -14.29 -14.03 10.38
CA LYS A 168 -14.15 -13.02 11.43
C LYS A 168 -13.07 -11.98 11.11
N SER A 169 -12.40 -12.11 9.97
CA SER A 169 -11.39 -11.14 9.51
C SER A 169 -12.01 -9.75 9.36
N LEU A 170 -11.45 -8.77 10.07
CA LEU A 170 -11.91 -7.36 10.04
C LEU A 170 -11.93 -6.77 8.62
N TYR A 171 -11.11 -7.32 7.72
CA TYR A 171 -10.94 -6.86 6.35
C TYR A 171 -11.35 -7.92 5.31
N LYS A 172 -12.24 -8.86 5.66
CA LYS A 172 -12.70 -9.95 4.75
C LYS A 172 -13.13 -9.45 3.36
N ASP A 173 -13.82 -8.31 3.31
CA ASP A 173 -14.33 -7.72 2.06
C ASP A 173 -13.29 -6.91 1.28
N TRP A 174 -12.09 -6.71 1.84
CA TRP A 174 -11.05 -5.90 1.23
C TRP A 174 -10.19 -6.73 0.31
N LYS A 175 -10.21 -6.39 -0.98
CA LYS A 175 -9.35 -7.01 -1.98
C LYS A 175 -7.96 -6.39 -1.94
N TYR A 176 -6.94 -7.24 -2.09
CA TYR A 176 -5.57 -6.78 -2.17
C TYR A 176 -5.30 -6.02 -3.47
#